data_AF-R7GK84-F1
#
_entry.id   AF-R7GK84-F1
#
_cell.length_a   1.000
_cell.length_b   1.000
_cell.length_c   1.000
_cell.angle_alpha   90.00
_cell.angle_beta   90.00
_cell.angle_gamma   90.00
#
_symmetry.space_group_name_H-M   'P 1'
#
loop_
_entity.id
_entity.type
_entity.pdbx_description
1 polymer ?
#
loop_
_entity_poly.entity_id
_entity_poly.type
_entity_poly.pdbx_seq_one_letter_code
_entity_poly.pdbx_strand_id
1 'polypeptide(L)'
;MGKRLKKLLLCMTILLSVTVFNVFQVTAVDVNKNCSLTLNECLSGLNVHLYRVASVSKDGSYEYTDEFKDAENSSIDLNKLETSEELKNAAMTLKGYAANKEGVTKTTTSSTLTYSNLNTGLYLVVADNLVINGKTYTYLPYLISLPQGTKYDVSIDFVKYSEVHSYEYKIIKQWKDNGSTHPNSIEVELYDGNTFLKTITLDAAHNYAYSWKTEQVMNYSIKEKKVKGYKGIVSVSSNDAKTEYIITNTSTSSTGSHVKTGDTTRINHWVTLMALSGLFLLIVGTLFKHEKD
;
A
#
# COMPACT_ATOMS: atom_id res chain seq x y z
N MET A 1 56.58 -27.63 3.12
CA MET A 1 55.13 -27.39 3.27
C MET A 1 54.47 -27.50 1.89
N GLY A 2 53.92 -28.67 1.56
CA GLY A 2 53.65 -29.07 0.17
C GLY A 2 52.55 -28.26 -0.52
N LYS A 3 52.64 -28.12 -1.86
CA LYS A 3 51.64 -27.45 -2.73
C LYS A 3 50.20 -27.96 -2.51
N ARG A 4 50.02 -29.20 -2.01
CA ARG A 4 48.73 -29.77 -1.61
C ARG A 4 48.15 -29.16 -0.32
N LEU A 5 48.97 -28.77 0.66
CA LEU A 5 48.53 -28.14 1.91
C LEU A 5 48.08 -26.68 1.69
N LYS A 6 48.73 -25.96 0.76
CA LYS A 6 48.29 -24.61 0.33
C LYS A 6 46.97 -24.64 -0.45
N LYS A 7 46.71 -25.69 -1.25
CA LYS A 7 45.40 -25.90 -1.91
C LYS A 7 44.29 -26.28 -0.92
N LEU A 8 44.59 -27.07 0.11
CA LEU A 8 43.62 -27.43 1.14
C LEU A 8 43.23 -26.23 2.03
N LEU A 9 44.21 -25.38 2.40
CA LEU A 9 43.92 -24.12 3.12
C LEU A 9 43.13 -23.12 2.28
N LEU A 10 43.34 -23.06 0.95
CA LEU A 10 42.60 -22.18 0.05
C LEU A 10 41.13 -22.64 -0.15
N CYS A 11 40.87 -23.94 -0.15
CA CYS A 11 39.49 -24.45 -0.19
C CYS A 11 38.75 -24.22 1.14
N MET A 12 39.45 -24.24 2.27
CA MET A 12 38.83 -24.02 3.59
C MET A 12 38.47 -22.54 3.81
N THR A 13 39.18 -21.59 3.20
CA THR A 13 38.80 -20.17 3.20
C THR A 13 37.68 -19.84 2.21
N ILE A 14 37.51 -20.63 1.14
CA ILE A 14 36.39 -20.48 0.19
C ILE A 14 35.09 -21.13 0.72
N LEU A 15 35.17 -22.18 1.55
CA LEU A 15 33.99 -22.73 2.21
C LEU A 15 33.49 -21.87 3.40
N LEU A 16 34.35 -21.04 4.01
CA LEU A 16 33.94 -20.15 5.10
C LEU A 16 33.31 -18.83 4.64
N SER A 17 33.45 -18.47 3.35
CA SER A 17 32.86 -17.23 2.79
C SER A 17 31.46 -17.42 2.19
N VAL A 18 30.98 -18.66 2.07
CA VAL A 18 29.65 -18.97 1.49
C VAL A 18 28.57 -19.15 2.57
N THR A 19 28.90 -19.17 3.86
CA THR A 19 27.91 -19.25 4.95
C THR A 19 27.46 -17.89 5.49
N VAL A 20 27.88 -16.78 4.87
CA VAL A 20 27.23 -15.47 5.06
C VAL A 20 26.08 -15.30 4.05
N PHE A 21 25.32 -16.37 3.80
CA PHE A 21 23.98 -16.20 3.27
C PHE A 21 23.18 -15.53 4.37
N ASN A 22 22.88 -14.25 4.14
CA ASN A 22 22.05 -13.40 4.97
C ASN A 22 20.88 -14.18 5.57
N VAL A 23 21.05 -14.68 6.79
CA VAL A 23 19.94 -14.84 7.70
C VAL A 23 19.58 -13.41 8.06
N PHE A 24 18.78 -12.76 7.22
CA PHE A 24 17.98 -11.65 7.69
C PHE A 24 17.13 -12.25 8.81
N GLN A 25 17.63 -12.14 10.04
CA GLN A 25 16.85 -12.40 11.23
C GLN A 25 15.69 -11.40 11.12
N VAL A 26 14.53 -11.87 10.69
CA VAL A 26 13.28 -11.12 10.84
C VAL A 26 13.12 -11.03 12.35
N THR A 27 13.49 -9.88 12.90
CA THR A 27 13.29 -9.58 14.31
C THR A 27 11.79 -9.66 14.56
N ALA A 28 11.39 -10.59 15.43
CA ALA A 28 9.98 -10.80 15.73
C ALA A 28 9.36 -9.53 16.31
N VAL A 29 8.11 -9.26 15.95
CA VAL A 29 7.36 -8.13 16.49
C VAL A 29 7.00 -8.43 17.95
N ASP A 30 7.35 -7.50 18.84
CA ASP A 30 6.86 -7.51 20.22
C ASP A 30 5.47 -6.88 20.24
N VAL A 31 4.47 -7.74 20.02
CA VAL A 31 3.07 -7.33 19.86
C VAL A 31 2.47 -6.63 21.09
N ASN A 32 3.10 -6.77 22.27
CA ASN A 32 2.62 -6.19 23.54
C ASN A 32 3.23 -4.82 23.83
N LYS A 33 4.21 -4.38 23.03
CA LYS A 33 4.86 -3.09 23.23
C LYS A 33 4.01 -1.98 22.61
N ASN A 34 3.85 -0.88 23.35
CA ASN A 34 3.16 0.30 22.86
C ASN A 34 3.98 0.99 21.76
N CYS A 35 3.28 1.49 20.77
CA CYS A 35 3.78 2.32 19.68
C CYS A 35 3.36 3.78 19.85
N SER A 36 4.05 4.64 19.12
CA SER A 36 3.63 6.01 18.85
C SER A 36 3.74 6.32 17.35
N LEU A 37 2.91 7.24 16.89
CA LEU A 37 2.94 7.78 15.54
C LEU A 37 3.01 9.29 15.60
N THR A 38 4.07 9.87 15.03
CA THR A 38 4.22 11.31 14.86
C THR A 38 4.11 11.67 13.39
N LEU A 39 3.19 12.59 13.09
CA LEU A 39 2.99 13.19 11.78
C LEU A 39 3.64 14.56 11.78
N ASN A 40 4.63 14.76 10.92
CA ASN A 40 5.31 16.03 10.72
C ASN A 40 4.69 16.78 9.54
N GLU A 41 5.04 18.06 9.42
CA GLU A 41 4.62 18.94 8.31
C GLU A 41 3.10 18.99 8.10
N CYS A 42 2.34 18.80 9.18
CA CYS A 42 0.90 18.92 9.15
C CYS A 42 0.48 20.38 8.92
N LEU A 43 -0.51 20.60 8.06
CA LEU A 43 -1.18 21.90 8.00
C LEU A 43 -1.94 22.14 9.30
N SER A 44 -1.92 23.37 9.82
CA SER A 44 -2.61 23.75 11.06
C SER A 44 -4.14 23.74 10.87
N GLY A 45 -4.88 23.24 11.86
CA GLY A 45 -6.34 23.11 11.84
C GLY A 45 -6.86 21.84 11.16
N LEU A 46 -5.97 20.94 10.72
CA LEU A 46 -6.32 19.68 10.09
C LEU A 46 -6.85 18.67 11.14
N ASN A 47 -8.05 18.14 10.93
CA ASN A 47 -8.51 16.98 11.67
C ASN A 47 -7.94 15.71 11.03
N VAL A 48 -7.21 14.94 11.81
CA VAL A 48 -6.64 13.66 11.41
C VAL A 48 -7.30 12.56 12.23
N HIS A 49 -7.72 11.51 11.56
CA HIS A 49 -8.37 10.34 12.11
C HIS A 49 -7.46 9.13 11.95
N LEU A 50 -7.30 8.38 13.03
CA LEU A 50 -6.48 7.18 13.08
C LEU A 50 -7.35 5.97 13.43
N TYR A 51 -7.35 4.97 12.55
CA TYR A 51 -8.11 3.73 12.70
C TYR A 51 -7.18 2.52 12.72
N ARG A 52 -7.32 1.62 13.69
CA ARG A 52 -6.56 0.36 13.73
C ARG A 52 -7.29 -0.69 12.88
N VAL A 53 -6.84 -0.84 11.64
CA VAL A 53 -7.46 -1.74 10.66
C VAL A 53 -7.14 -3.20 10.93
N ALA A 54 -5.92 -3.49 11.40
CA ALA A 54 -5.49 -4.87 11.63
C ALA A 54 -4.56 -4.97 12.83
N SER A 55 -4.61 -6.11 13.53
CA SER A 55 -3.55 -6.54 14.43
C SER A 55 -2.37 -7.09 13.64
N VAL A 56 -1.18 -7.02 14.22
CA VAL A 56 0.03 -7.65 13.67
C VAL A 56 0.46 -8.80 14.59
N SER A 57 0.83 -9.93 14.00
CA SER A 57 1.37 -11.09 14.73
C SER A 57 2.89 -10.99 14.87
N LYS A 58 3.49 -11.90 15.65
CA LYS A 58 4.93 -11.90 15.93
C LYS A 58 5.81 -12.07 14.68
N ASP A 59 5.29 -12.71 13.65
CA ASP A 59 5.93 -12.90 12.34
C ASP A 59 5.67 -11.74 11.36
N GLY A 60 4.91 -10.72 11.78
CA GLY A 60 4.61 -9.54 10.98
C GLY A 60 3.37 -9.66 10.08
N SER A 61 2.61 -10.77 10.17
CA SER A 61 1.37 -10.91 9.40
C SER A 61 0.23 -10.07 9.98
N TYR A 62 -0.67 -9.59 9.13
CA TYR A 62 -1.83 -8.79 9.50
C TYR A 62 -3.13 -9.59 9.44
N GLU A 63 -3.96 -9.38 10.46
CA GLU A 63 -5.34 -9.86 10.52
C GLU A 63 -6.27 -8.68 10.84
N TYR A 64 -7.34 -8.52 10.06
CA TYR A 64 -8.32 -7.47 10.30
C TYR A 64 -8.85 -7.51 11.73
N THR A 65 -8.98 -6.35 12.35
CA THR A 65 -9.68 -6.23 13.63
C THR A 65 -11.17 -6.55 13.44
N ASP A 66 -11.87 -6.90 14.54
CA ASP A 66 -13.31 -7.22 14.48
C ASP A 66 -14.13 -6.09 13.85
N GLU A 67 -13.78 -4.84 14.14
CA GLU A 67 -14.41 -3.68 13.52
C GLU A 67 -14.28 -3.72 12.00
N PHE A 68 -13.09 -4.02 11.47
CA PHE A 68 -12.79 -4.05 10.04
C PHE A 68 -13.01 -5.41 9.38
N LYS A 69 -13.63 -6.37 10.06
CA LYS A 69 -13.88 -7.72 9.50
C LYS A 69 -14.69 -7.67 8.21
N ASP A 70 -15.58 -6.69 8.07
CA ASP A 70 -16.37 -6.48 6.87
C ASP A 70 -15.53 -6.11 5.62
N ALA A 71 -14.31 -5.59 5.81
CA ALA A 71 -13.36 -5.30 4.75
C ALA A 71 -12.83 -6.56 4.05
N GLU A 72 -13.02 -7.76 4.62
CA GLU A 72 -12.73 -9.03 3.94
C GLU A 72 -13.56 -9.25 2.66
N ASN A 73 -14.67 -8.52 2.51
CA ASN A 73 -15.47 -8.50 1.27
C ASN A 73 -14.79 -7.70 0.14
N SER A 74 -13.69 -6.98 0.43
CA SER A 74 -12.86 -6.31 -0.57
C SER A 74 -11.79 -7.24 -1.17
N SER A 75 -11.10 -6.77 -2.20
CA SER A 75 -9.96 -7.45 -2.84
C SER A 75 -8.64 -7.27 -2.07
N ILE A 76 -8.65 -6.62 -0.91
CA ILE A 76 -7.44 -6.27 -0.18
C ILE A 76 -6.95 -7.48 0.61
N ASP A 77 -5.78 -7.99 0.24
CA ASP A 77 -4.97 -8.86 1.07
C ASP A 77 -3.87 -8.02 1.72
N LEU A 78 -4.02 -7.74 3.02
CA LEU A 78 -3.11 -6.87 3.78
C LEU A 78 -1.66 -7.37 3.77
N ASN A 79 -1.45 -8.67 3.53
CA ASN A 79 -0.14 -9.32 3.55
C ASN A 79 0.53 -9.40 2.16
N LYS A 80 -0.12 -8.86 1.10
CA LYS A 80 0.38 -8.88 -0.28
C LYS A 80 0.41 -7.50 -0.93
N LEU A 81 0.41 -6.43 -0.14
CA LEU A 81 0.54 -5.06 -0.64
C LEU A 81 2.02 -4.74 -0.83
N GLU A 82 2.50 -4.72 -2.08
CA GLU A 82 3.92 -4.54 -2.39
C GLU A 82 4.22 -3.15 -3.00
N THR A 83 3.27 -2.61 -3.77
CA THR A 83 3.45 -1.36 -4.51
C THR A 83 2.77 -0.18 -3.83
N SER A 84 3.26 1.03 -4.13
CA SER A 84 2.65 2.27 -3.64
C SER A 84 1.20 2.45 -4.11
N GLU A 85 0.88 1.97 -5.32
CA GLU A 85 -0.47 2.05 -5.89
C GLU A 85 -1.42 1.05 -5.20
N GLU A 86 -0.97 -0.15 -4.87
CA GLU A 86 -1.74 -1.11 -4.07
C GLU A 86 -2.02 -0.56 -2.66
N LEU A 87 -1.02 0.01 -2.00
CA LEU A 87 -1.20 0.66 -0.69
C LEU A 87 -2.19 1.82 -0.76
N LYS A 88 -2.09 2.66 -1.79
CA LYS A 88 -3.03 3.77 -2.03
C LYS A 88 -4.46 3.26 -2.22
N ASN A 89 -4.66 2.28 -3.10
CA ASN A 89 -5.99 1.76 -3.41
C ASN A 89 -6.59 0.98 -2.22
N ALA A 90 -5.75 0.28 -1.45
CA ALA A 90 -6.17 -0.32 -0.18
C ALA A 90 -6.60 0.75 0.83
N ALA A 91 -5.81 1.81 1.02
CA ALA A 91 -6.16 2.91 1.93
C ALA A 91 -7.46 3.63 1.50
N MET A 92 -7.62 3.90 0.21
CA MET A 92 -8.83 4.51 -0.36
C MET A 92 -10.08 3.65 -0.14
N THR A 93 -9.95 2.33 -0.33
CA THR A 93 -11.04 1.39 -0.09
C THR A 93 -11.36 1.31 1.40
N LEU A 94 -10.35 1.18 2.26
CA LEU A 94 -10.51 1.08 3.71
C LEU A 94 -11.06 2.37 4.32
N LYS A 95 -10.84 3.54 3.70
CA LYS A 95 -11.49 4.80 4.07
C LYS A 95 -13.03 4.67 4.02
N GLY A 96 -13.58 4.00 3.01
CA GLY A 96 -15.01 3.74 2.94
C GLY A 96 -15.51 2.78 4.02
N TYR A 97 -14.69 1.79 4.39
CA TYR A 97 -14.98 0.91 5.52
C TYR A 97 -14.86 1.62 6.88
N ALA A 98 -14.03 2.65 7.00
CA ALA A 98 -13.82 3.40 8.23
C ALA A 98 -14.90 4.45 8.53
N ALA A 99 -15.67 4.88 7.53
CA ALA A 99 -16.57 6.04 7.62
C ALA A 99 -17.60 5.96 8.77
N ASN A 100 -18.03 4.78 9.18
CA ASN A 100 -18.97 4.60 10.28
C ASN A 100 -18.36 3.92 11.52
N LYS A 101 -17.03 3.94 11.65
CA LYS A 101 -16.28 3.32 12.74
C LYS A 101 -15.71 4.38 13.67
N GLU A 102 -15.51 4.00 14.93
CA GLU A 102 -14.81 4.86 15.88
C GLU A 102 -13.31 4.83 15.61
N GLY A 103 -12.70 6.00 15.61
CA GLY A 103 -11.26 6.18 15.46
C GLY A 103 -10.75 7.21 16.44
N VAL A 104 -9.43 7.29 16.59
CA VAL A 104 -8.82 8.35 17.41
C VAL A 104 -8.65 9.58 16.53
N THR A 105 -9.34 10.66 16.86
CA THR A 105 -9.25 11.91 16.11
C THR A 105 -8.43 12.93 16.90
N LYS A 106 -7.52 13.63 16.21
CA LYS A 106 -6.84 14.80 16.76
C LYS A 106 -6.78 15.92 15.72
N THR A 107 -6.85 17.15 16.20
CA THR A 107 -6.69 18.35 15.39
C THR A 107 -5.28 18.89 15.53
N THR A 108 -4.66 19.28 14.43
CA THR A 108 -3.30 19.83 14.41
C THR A 108 -3.33 21.28 14.90
N THR A 109 -2.58 21.59 15.95
CA THR A 109 -2.36 22.98 16.41
C THR A 109 -0.99 23.53 15.99
N SER A 110 -0.11 22.64 15.55
CA SER A 110 1.26 22.89 15.09
C SER A 110 1.54 22.04 13.84
N SER A 111 2.76 22.14 13.30
CA SER A 111 3.23 21.30 12.20
C SER A 111 3.45 19.83 12.60
N THR A 112 3.24 19.48 13.86
CA THR A 112 3.46 18.14 14.40
C THR A 112 2.21 17.64 15.12
N LEU A 113 1.87 16.37 14.92
CA LEU A 113 0.78 15.69 15.59
C LEU A 113 1.20 14.30 16.03
N THR A 114 1.09 14.00 17.32
CA THR A 114 1.50 12.70 17.87
C THR A 114 0.34 11.93 18.46
N TYR A 115 0.26 10.65 18.10
CA TYR A 115 -0.55 9.62 18.75
C TYR A 115 0.38 8.74 19.60
N SER A 116 0.01 8.49 20.85
CA SER A 116 0.83 7.73 21.80
C SER A 116 0.00 6.59 22.38
N ASN A 117 0.67 5.60 22.99
CA ASN A 117 0.03 4.43 23.61
C ASN A 117 -0.83 3.64 22.61
N LEU A 118 -0.34 3.50 21.38
CA LEU A 118 -0.99 2.72 20.34
C LEU A 118 -0.60 1.25 20.47
N ASN A 119 -1.54 0.34 20.27
CA ASN A 119 -1.22 -1.09 20.15
C ASN A 119 -0.48 -1.34 18.83
N THR A 120 0.31 -2.40 18.76
CA THR A 120 0.89 -2.85 17.48
C THR A 120 -0.20 -3.19 16.45
N GLY A 121 0.03 -2.92 15.17
CA GLY A 121 -0.92 -3.20 14.10
C GLY A 121 -0.72 -2.36 12.85
N LEU A 122 -1.64 -2.53 11.90
CA LEU A 122 -1.76 -1.69 10.72
C LEU A 122 -2.82 -0.63 10.96
N TYR A 123 -2.45 0.62 10.73
CA TYR A 123 -3.32 1.76 10.92
C TYR A 123 -3.65 2.44 9.60
N LEU A 124 -4.90 2.83 9.42
CA LEU A 124 -5.35 3.75 8.38
C LEU A 124 -5.38 5.16 8.95
N VAL A 125 -4.76 6.08 8.24
CA VAL A 125 -4.83 7.50 8.56
C VAL A 125 -5.60 8.24 7.47
N VAL A 126 -6.58 9.01 7.91
CA VAL A 126 -7.47 9.81 7.07
C VAL A 126 -7.47 11.23 7.62
N ALA A 127 -7.57 12.24 6.77
CA ALA A 127 -7.80 13.60 7.23
C ALA A 127 -9.05 14.19 6.56
N ASP A 128 -9.68 15.13 7.26
CA ASP A 128 -10.74 15.95 6.69
C ASP A 128 -10.17 16.88 5.62
N ASN A 129 -11.07 17.40 4.77
CA ASN A 129 -10.73 18.52 3.92
C ASN A 129 -10.41 19.74 4.79
N LEU A 130 -9.34 20.46 4.44
CA LEU A 130 -8.94 21.67 5.13
C LEU A 130 -9.05 22.87 4.20
N VAL A 131 -9.74 23.92 4.64
CA VAL A 131 -9.87 25.17 3.87
C VAL A 131 -8.92 26.22 4.43
N ILE A 132 -7.95 26.66 3.62
CA ILE A 132 -7.02 27.75 3.95
C ILE A 132 -7.12 28.80 2.86
N ASN A 133 -7.38 30.06 3.22
CA ASN A 133 -7.48 31.18 2.28
C ASN A 133 -8.43 30.90 1.09
N GLY A 134 -9.55 30.22 1.34
CA GLY A 134 -10.54 29.87 0.32
C GLY A 134 -10.15 28.69 -0.59
N LYS A 135 -8.99 28.06 -0.37
CA LYS A 135 -8.52 26.88 -1.11
C LYS A 135 -8.78 25.62 -0.29
N THR A 136 -9.32 24.58 -0.92
CA THR A 136 -9.55 23.29 -0.25
C THR A 136 -8.39 22.34 -0.49
N TYR A 137 -7.82 21.82 0.58
CA TYR A 137 -6.76 20.82 0.57
C TYR A 137 -7.32 19.47 0.98
N THR A 138 -7.11 18.46 0.14
CA THR A 138 -7.52 17.08 0.41
C THR A 138 -6.29 16.20 0.54
N TYR A 139 -6.23 15.44 1.62
CA TYR A 139 -5.17 14.49 1.92
C TYR A 139 -5.48 13.12 1.34
N LEU A 140 -4.45 12.47 0.81
CA LEU A 140 -4.55 11.07 0.41
C LEU A 140 -4.50 10.19 1.67
N PRO A 141 -5.47 9.27 1.88
CA PRO A 141 -5.39 8.33 2.98
C PRO A 141 -4.19 7.40 2.80
N TYR A 142 -3.63 6.94 3.91
CA TYR A 142 -2.47 6.05 3.88
C TYR A 142 -2.54 4.98 4.96
N LEU A 143 -1.88 3.84 4.67
CA LEU A 143 -1.68 2.76 5.63
C LEU A 143 -0.29 2.87 6.24
N ILE A 144 -0.21 2.66 7.55
CA ILE A 144 1.05 2.69 8.30
C ILE A 144 1.13 1.52 9.27
N SER A 145 2.21 0.76 9.17
CA SER A 145 2.52 -0.29 10.13
C SER A 145 3.15 0.31 11.39
N LEU A 146 2.70 -0.14 12.55
CA LEU A 146 3.31 0.14 13.85
C LEU A 146 3.57 -1.20 14.56
N PRO A 147 4.82 -1.62 14.82
CA PRO A 147 6.07 -0.89 14.53
C PRO A 147 6.50 -0.97 13.06
N GLN A 148 7.43 -0.10 12.66
CA GLN A 148 8.20 -0.26 11.41
C GLN A 148 9.55 -0.91 11.70
N GLY A 149 9.65 -2.22 11.41
CA GLY A 149 10.81 -3.01 11.80
C GLY A 149 10.96 -3.02 13.32
N THR A 150 12.09 -2.51 13.82
CA THR A 150 12.34 -2.39 15.27
C THR A 150 11.91 -1.05 15.88
N LYS A 151 11.35 -0.13 15.08
CA LYS A 151 10.94 1.21 15.52
C LYS A 151 9.47 1.21 15.94
N TYR A 152 9.23 1.40 17.24
CA TYR A 152 7.89 1.53 17.83
C TYR A 152 7.42 2.98 17.88
N ASP A 153 8.37 3.93 17.90
CA ASP A 153 8.11 5.35 17.71
C ASP A 153 8.35 5.69 16.24
N VAL A 154 7.26 5.77 15.48
CA VAL A 154 7.30 6.00 14.03
C VAL A 154 7.00 7.46 13.75
N SER A 155 7.83 8.09 12.91
CA SER A 155 7.66 9.46 12.47
C SER A 155 7.62 9.51 10.95
N ILE A 156 6.65 10.21 10.38
CA ILE A 156 6.53 10.40 8.94
C ILE A 156 6.11 11.83 8.62
N ASP A 157 6.45 12.30 7.41
CA ASP A 157 6.01 13.60 6.92
C ASP A 157 4.64 13.45 6.26
N PHE A 158 3.65 14.18 6.78
CA PHE A 158 2.27 14.10 6.33
C PHE A 158 1.99 15.20 5.30
N VAL A 159 2.59 15.01 4.12
CA VAL A 159 2.64 16.03 3.04
C VAL A 159 1.91 15.59 1.76
N LYS A 160 1.29 14.42 1.75
CA LYS A 160 0.56 13.88 0.58
C LYS A 160 -0.85 14.46 0.49
N TYR A 161 -0.94 15.73 0.11
CA TYR A 161 -2.19 16.43 -0.14
C TYR A 161 -2.13 17.21 -1.44
N SER A 162 -3.29 17.58 -1.97
CA SER A 162 -3.42 18.43 -3.15
C SER A 162 -4.50 19.48 -2.93
N GLU A 163 -4.32 20.64 -3.56
CA GLU A 163 -5.40 21.61 -3.72
C GLU A 163 -6.44 21.05 -4.70
N VAL A 164 -7.71 21.10 -4.34
CA VAL A 164 -8.81 20.53 -5.13
C VAL A 164 -9.76 21.64 -5.56
N HIS A 165 -10.04 21.70 -6.85
CA HIS A 165 -10.94 22.67 -7.49
C HIS A 165 -12.16 22.02 -8.16
N SER A 166 -12.24 20.69 -8.11
CA SER A 166 -13.28 19.93 -8.77
C SER A 166 -14.56 19.91 -7.94
N TYR A 167 -15.67 20.26 -8.60
CA TYR A 167 -17.03 20.13 -8.08
C TYR A 167 -17.83 19.03 -8.80
N GLU A 168 -17.18 18.31 -9.72
CA GLU A 168 -17.79 17.24 -10.49
C GLU A 168 -17.22 15.89 -10.06
N TYR A 169 -18.12 14.94 -9.84
CA TYR A 169 -17.78 13.62 -9.33
C TYR A 169 -18.36 12.55 -10.21
N LYS A 170 -17.63 11.45 -10.34
CA LYS A 170 -18.07 10.27 -11.08
C LYS A 170 -17.65 9.00 -10.38
N ILE A 171 -18.53 8.02 -10.33
CA ILE A 171 -18.22 6.64 -9.96
C ILE A 171 -18.39 5.78 -11.20
N ILE A 172 -17.41 4.90 -11.45
CA ILE A 172 -17.44 3.93 -12.56
C ILE A 172 -17.14 2.54 -12.00
N LYS A 173 -17.92 1.55 -12.43
CA LYS A 173 -17.57 0.15 -12.19
C LYS A 173 -16.70 -0.42 -13.30
N GLN A 174 -15.68 -1.17 -12.89
CA GLN A 174 -14.90 -2.02 -13.79
C GLN A 174 -14.94 -3.46 -13.31
N TRP A 175 -14.98 -4.39 -14.26
CA TRP A 175 -14.96 -5.82 -14.01
C TRP A 175 -13.64 -6.40 -14.52
N LYS A 176 -12.88 -7.03 -13.62
CA LYS A 176 -11.65 -7.76 -13.91
C LYS A 176 -11.97 -9.25 -13.86
N ASP A 177 -12.50 -9.77 -14.95
CA ASP A 177 -12.84 -11.18 -15.14
C ASP A 177 -12.64 -11.62 -16.60
N ASN A 178 -12.93 -12.89 -16.90
CA ASN A 178 -12.78 -13.49 -18.22
C ASN A 178 -14.09 -13.45 -19.06
N GLY A 179 -14.92 -12.42 -18.90
CA GLY A 179 -16.18 -12.27 -19.66
C GLY A 179 -17.38 -12.96 -19.00
N SER A 180 -17.45 -12.89 -17.67
CA SER A 180 -18.57 -13.46 -16.90
C SER A 180 -19.85 -12.62 -17.02
N THR A 181 -21.02 -13.23 -16.79
CA THR A 181 -22.28 -12.48 -16.67
C THR A 181 -22.28 -11.64 -15.40
N HIS A 182 -22.37 -10.33 -15.54
CA HIS A 182 -22.41 -9.38 -14.42
C HIS A 182 -23.84 -9.23 -13.87
N PRO A 183 -24.00 -8.95 -12.56
CA PRO A 183 -25.32 -8.68 -11.97
C PRO A 183 -25.93 -7.41 -12.56
N ASN A 184 -27.24 -7.38 -12.81
CA ASN A 184 -27.94 -6.22 -13.40
C ASN A 184 -27.66 -4.89 -12.70
N SER A 185 -27.41 -4.92 -11.38
CA SER A 185 -27.01 -3.76 -10.61
C SER A 185 -26.19 -4.15 -9.38
N ILE A 186 -25.47 -3.18 -8.84
CA ILE A 186 -24.78 -3.24 -7.54
C ILE A 186 -25.14 -2.00 -6.72
N GLU A 187 -24.88 -2.06 -5.41
CA GLU A 187 -25.12 -0.96 -4.48
C GLU A 187 -23.81 -0.45 -3.88
N VAL A 188 -23.70 0.87 -3.81
CA VAL A 188 -22.51 1.57 -3.33
C VAL A 188 -22.94 2.61 -2.31
N GLU A 189 -22.39 2.52 -1.09
CA GLU A 189 -22.60 3.53 -0.06
C GLU A 189 -21.61 4.68 -0.25
N LEU A 190 -22.14 5.91 -0.24
CA LEU A 190 -21.38 7.14 -0.36
C LEU A 190 -21.40 7.89 0.97
N TYR A 191 -20.23 8.29 1.44
CA TYR A 191 -20.03 9.04 2.68
C TYR A 191 -19.24 10.32 2.42
N ASP A 192 -19.45 11.35 3.22
CA ASP A 192 -18.57 12.52 3.32
C ASP A 192 -17.90 12.54 4.69
N GLY A 193 -16.58 12.33 4.71
CA GLY A 193 -15.88 11.97 5.94
C GLY A 193 -16.53 10.73 6.58
N ASN A 194 -17.04 10.91 7.80
CA ASN A 194 -17.73 9.87 8.56
C ASN A 194 -19.27 9.92 8.45
N THR A 195 -19.81 10.81 7.61
CA THR A 195 -21.26 11.00 7.48
C THR A 195 -21.80 10.20 6.31
N PHE A 196 -22.74 9.29 6.55
CA PHE A 196 -23.47 8.59 5.49
C PHE A 196 -24.36 9.57 4.72
N LEU A 197 -24.28 9.55 3.38
CA LEU A 197 -25.10 10.40 2.53
C LEU A 197 -26.24 9.63 1.88
N LYS A 198 -25.91 8.59 1.11
CA LYS A 198 -26.88 7.77 0.37
C LYS A 198 -26.27 6.48 -0.13
N THR A 199 -27.15 5.56 -0.55
CA THR A 199 -26.78 4.42 -1.40
C THR A 199 -27.01 4.80 -2.86
N ILE A 200 -26.03 4.55 -3.71
CA ILE A 200 -26.08 4.71 -5.16
C ILE A 200 -26.20 3.32 -5.79
N THR A 201 -27.20 3.15 -6.66
CA THR A 201 -27.32 1.96 -7.50
C THR A 201 -26.57 2.19 -8.80
N LEU A 202 -25.63 1.30 -9.13
CA LEU A 202 -24.95 1.28 -10.43
C LEU A 202 -25.49 0.09 -11.22
N ASP A 203 -26.08 0.32 -12.38
CA ASP A 203 -26.75 -0.71 -13.17
C ASP A 203 -26.18 -0.86 -14.59
N ALA A 204 -26.45 -2.00 -15.20
CA ALA A 204 -25.97 -2.33 -16.53
C ALA A 204 -26.51 -1.39 -17.62
N ALA A 205 -27.74 -0.88 -17.49
CA ALA A 205 -28.36 0.00 -18.48
C ALA A 205 -27.63 1.35 -18.57
N HIS A 206 -27.04 1.80 -17.47
CA HIS A 206 -26.25 3.02 -17.38
C HIS A 206 -24.74 2.75 -17.35
N ASN A 207 -24.28 1.61 -17.89
CA ASN A 207 -22.87 1.22 -17.92
C ASN A 207 -22.18 1.25 -16.55
N TYR A 208 -22.94 0.97 -15.48
CA TYR A 208 -22.50 1.02 -14.09
C TYR A 208 -21.76 2.31 -13.72
N ALA A 209 -22.24 3.44 -14.24
CA ALA A 209 -21.66 4.75 -14.00
C ALA A 209 -22.69 5.70 -13.38
N TYR A 210 -22.22 6.57 -12.47
CA TYR A 210 -23.02 7.61 -11.87
C TYR A 210 -22.21 8.89 -11.75
N SER A 211 -22.76 10.03 -12.15
CA SER A 211 -22.09 11.34 -12.11
C SER A 211 -22.97 12.38 -11.41
N TRP A 212 -22.36 13.28 -10.64
CA TRP A 212 -23.07 14.36 -9.95
C TRP A 212 -22.16 15.57 -9.76
N LYS A 213 -22.76 16.69 -9.36
CA LYS A 213 -22.03 17.93 -9.02
C LYS A 213 -22.42 18.41 -7.63
N THR A 214 -21.56 19.20 -7.02
CA THR A 214 -21.79 19.84 -5.72
C THR A 214 -21.42 21.32 -5.76
N GLU A 215 -21.81 22.07 -4.74
CA GLU A 215 -21.44 23.49 -4.60
C GLU A 215 -20.09 23.68 -3.90
N GLN A 216 -19.66 22.68 -3.13
CA GLN A 216 -18.42 22.69 -2.36
C GLN A 216 -17.62 21.40 -2.62
N VAL A 217 -16.32 21.46 -2.36
CA VAL A 217 -15.43 20.29 -2.45
C VAL A 217 -15.73 19.33 -1.30
N MET A 218 -16.06 18.09 -1.65
CA MET A 218 -16.47 17.04 -0.73
C MET A 218 -15.31 16.07 -0.42
N ASN A 219 -15.32 15.47 0.77
CA ASN A 219 -14.33 14.47 1.19
C ASN A 219 -14.87 13.05 1.05
N TYR A 220 -15.27 12.67 -0.18
CA TYR A 220 -15.99 11.41 -0.36
C TYR A 220 -15.17 10.17 0.01
N SER A 221 -15.86 9.18 0.56
CA SER A 221 -15.41 7.80 0.67
C SER A 221 -16.51 6.85 0.19
N ILE A 222 -16.10 5.70 -0.32
CA ILE A 222 -16.95 4.77 -1.05
C ILE A 222 -16.81 3.38 -0.47
N LYS A 223 -17.94 2.76 -0.15
CA LYS A 223 -18.02 1.36 0.27
C LYS A 223 -18.98 0.61 -0.64
N GLU A 224 -18.44 -0.31 -1.44
CA GLU A 224 -19.27 -1.22 -2.23
C GLU A 224 -19.91 -2.27 -1.30
N LYS A 225 -21.22 -2.49 -1.43
CA LYS A 225 -21.86 -3.61 -0.75
C LYS A 225 -21.42 -4.93 -1.37
N LYS A 226 -21.45 -6.00 -0.58
CA LYS A 226 -21.01 -7.33 -1.01
C LYS A 226 -21.67 -7.75 -2.34
N VAL A 227 -20.85 -7.99 -3.36
CA VAL A 227 -21.27 -8.52 -4.67
C VAL A 227 -20.96 -10.00 -4.73
N LYS A 228 -21.96 -10.83 -5.04
CA LYS A 228 -21.78 -12.29 -5.10
C LYS A 228 -20.76 -12.67 -6.18
N GLY A 229 -19.73 -13.43 -5.81
CA GLY A 229 -18.70 -13.92 -6.74
C GLY A 229 -17.58 -12.92 -7.05
N TYR A 230 -17.58 -11.75 -6.41
CA TYR A 230 -16.59 -10.71 -6.66
C TYR A 230 -16.09 -10.08 -5.37
N LYS A 231 -14.91 -9.48 -5.45
CA LYS A 231 -14.32 -8.63 -4.43
C LYS A 231 -13.91 -7.29 -5.03
N GLY A 232 -14.26 -6.19 -4.38
CA GLY A 232 -14.04 -4.84 -4.89
C GLY A 232 -12.78 -4.17 -4.34
N ILE A 233 -12.18 -3.29 -5.14
CA ILE A 233 -11.21 -2.28 -4.70
C ILE A 233 -11.57 -0.93 -5.31
N VAL A 234 -11.39 0.15 -4.56
CA VAL A 234 -11.64 1.52 -4.99
C VAL A 234 -10.32 2.21 -5.28
N SER A 235 -10.20 2.78 -6.47
CA SER A 235 -9.15 3.74 -6.81
C SER A 235 -9.75 5.11 -7.09
N VAL A 236 -8.90 6.15 -7.00
CA VAL A 236 -9.30 7.53 -7.28
C VAL A 236 -8.30 8.18 -8.24
N SER A 237 -8.86 8.95 -9.17
CA SER A 237 -8.14 9.83 -10.07
C SER A 237 -8.84 11.19 -10.05
N SER A 238 -8.10 12.26 -9.81
CA SER A 238 -8.66 13.62 -9.78
C SER A 238 -7.83 14.53 -10.66
N ASN A 239 -8.51 15.46 -11.32
CA ASN A 239 -7.91 16.61 -11.98
C ASN A 239 -8.71 17.87 -11.62
N ASP A 240 -8.36 19.01 -12.21
CA ASP A 240 -9.02 20.29 -11.89
C ASP A 240 -10.51 20.33 -12.28
N ALA A 241 -10.96 19.46 -13.20
CA ALA A 241 -12.33 19.45 -13.69
C ALA A 241 -13.24 18.43 -12.97
N LYS A 242 -12.70 17.24 -12.65
CA LYS A 242 -13.47 16.13 -12.09
C LYS A 242 -12.65 15.23 -11.15
N THR A 243 -13.34 14.64 -10.19
CA THR A 243 -12.84 13.53 -9.36
C THR A 243 -13.58 12.24 -9.74
N GLU A 244 -12.84 11.25 -10.23
CA GLU A 244 -13.37 9.95 -10.62
C GLU A 244 -12.95 8.86 -9.64
N TYR A 245 -13.93 8.13 -9.13
CA TYR A 245 -13.76 6.92 -8.36
C TYR A 245 -14.03 5.70 -9.23
N ILE A 246 -13.13 4.74 -9.20
CA ILE A 246 -13.24 3.52 -9.98
C ILE A 246 -13.33 2.35 -9.01
N ILE A 247 -14.42 1.60 -9.09
CA ILE A 247 -14.59 0.37 -8.31
C ILE A 247 -14.27 -0.82 -9.20
N THR A 248 -13.18 -1.52 -8.94
CA THR A 248 -12.76 -2.68 -9.73
C THR A 248 -13.13 -3.97 -9.01
N ASN A 249 -14.06 -4.75 -9.58
CA ASN A 249 -14.41 -6.07 -9.08
C ASN A 249 -13.55 -7.14 -9.73
N THR A 250 -12.84 -7.91 -8.93
CA THR A 250 -12.12 -9.11 -9.38
C THR A 250 -12.91 -10.35 -9.00
N SER A 251 -13.07 -11.28 -9.95
CA SER A 251 -13.80 -12.54 -9.71
C SER A 251 -13.13 -13.36 -8.61
N THR A 252 -13.92 -13.95 -7.70
CA THR A 252 -13.40 -14.86 -6.68
C THR A 252 -13.02 -16.23 -7.25
N SER A 253 -13.45 -16.56 -8.48
CA SER A 253 -13.13 -17.83 -9.14
C SER A 253 -11.87 -17.78 -10.02
N SER A 254 -11.27 -16.61 -10.22
CA SER A 254 -10.03 -16.51 -10.97
C SER A 254 -8.85 -17.01 -10.12
N THR A 255 -8.50 -18.29 -10.30
CA THR A 255 -7.14 -18.76 -10.01
C THR A 255 -6.17 -17.92 -10.82
N GLY A 256 -5.22 -17.29 -10.14
CA GLY A 256 -4.25 -16.38 -10.75
C GLY A 256 -3.47 -17.04 -11.88
N SER A 257 -3.92 -16.83 -13.12
CA SER A 257 -3.01 -16.81 -14.25
C SER A 257 -2.25 -15.49 -14.16
N HIS A 258 -1.18 -15.49 -13.37
CA HIS A 258 -0.14 -14.49 -13.53
C HIS A 258 0.49 -14.76 -14.90
N VAL A 259 -0.11 -14.27 -15.99
CA VAL A 259 0.56 -14.22 -17.28
C VAL A 259 1.74 -13.28 -17.12
N LYS A 260 2.90 -13.89 -16.93
CA LYS A 260 4.20 -13.25 -16.77
C LYS A 260 4.63 -12.73 -18.14
N THR A 261 4.08 -11.60 -18.57
CA THR A 261 4.58 -10.90 -19.76
C THR A 261 5.62 -9.90 -19.30
N GLY A 262 6.88 -10.33 -19.39
CA GLY A 262 8.04 -9.60 -18.90
C GLY A 262 9.08 -10.60 -18.42
N ASP A 263 10.25 -10.59 -19.04
CA ASP A 263 11.34 -11.49 -18.72
C ASP A 263 11.77 -11.25 -17.27
N THR A 264 11.59 -12.23 -16.37
CA THR A 264 12.18 -12.20 -15.02
C THR A 264 13.67 -12.51 -15.05
N THR A 265 14.35 -11.92 -16.01
CA THR A 265 15.78 -12.00 -16.12
C THR A 265 16.36 -11.19 -14.98
N ARG A 266 16.82 -11.89 -13.94
CA ARG A 266 17.56 -11.30 -12.81
C ARG A 266 18.87 -10.73 -13.37
N ILE A 267 18.82 -9.51 -13.88
CA ILE A 267 19.92 -8.87 -14.59
C ILE A 267 21.20 -8.82 -13.76
N ASN A 268 21.07 -8.79 -12.43
CA ASN A 268 22.19 -8.90 -11.49
C ASN A 268 23.06 -10.14 -11.74
N HIS A 269 22.47 -11.30 -12.09
CA HIS A 269 23.24 -12.52 -12.40
C HIS A 269 24.09 -12.34 -13.67
N TRP A 270 23.52 -11.76 -14.72
CA TRP A 270 24.24 -11.49 -15.96
C TRP A 270 25.33 -10.42 -15.79
N VAL A 271 25.03 -9.37 -15.02
CA VAL A 271 26.01 -8.33 -14.67
C VAL A 271 27.17 -8.92 -13.88
N THR A 272 26.91 -9.80 -12.91
CA THR A 272 27.97 -10.51 -12.18
C THR A 272 28.79 -11.43 -13.07
N LEU A 273 28.15 -12.15 -14.01
CA LEU A 273 28.83 -13.03 -14.95
C LEU A 273 29.76 -12.24 -15.88
N MET A 274 29.29 -11.10 -16.41
CA MET A 274 30.09 -10.21 -17.24
C MET A 274 31.28 -9.64 -16.47
N ALA A 275 31.07 -9.17 -15.23
CA ALA A 275 32.15 -8.67 -14.39
C ALA A 275 33.23 -9.73 -14.11
N LEU A 276 32.82 -10.97 -13.81
CA LEU A 276 33.74 -12.10 -13.60
C LEU A 276 34.50 -12.48 -14.86
N SER A 277 33.84 -12.50 -16.03
CA SER A 277 34.50 -12.76 -17.31
C SER A 277 35.52 -11.67 -17.68
N GLY A 278 35.20 -10.40 -17.41
CA GLY A 278 36.13 -9.28 -17.62
C GLY A 278 37.36 -9.41 -16.72
N LEU A 279 37.17 -9.75 -15.44
CA LEU A 279 38.28 -9.98 -14.53
C LEU A 279 39.14 -11.18 -14.94
N PHE A 280 38.51 -12.26 -15.43
CA PHE A 280 39.22 -13.42 -15.96
C PHE A 280 40.09 -13.07 -17.18
N LEU A 281 39.56 -12.30 -18.13
CA LEU A 281 40.32 -11.84 -19.30
C LEU A 281 41.50 -10.95 -18.92
N LEU A 282 41.33 -10.07 -17.92
CA LEU A 282 42.43 -9.24 -17.39
C LEU A 282 43.54 -10.11 -16.76
N ILE A 283 43.17 -11.09 -15.94
CA ILE A 283 44.14 -12.00 -15.31
C ILE A 283 44.90 -12.80 -16.38
N VAL A 284 44.18 -13.39 -17.34
CA VAL A 284 44.78 -14.12 -18.46
C VAL A 284 45.71 -13.22 -19.27
N GLY A 285 45.29 -11.98 -19.56
CA GLY A 285 46.14 -10.99 -20.24
C GLY A 285 47.42 -10.68 -19.47
N THR A 286 47.36 -10.54 -18.13
CA THR A 286 48.56 -10.31 -17.32
C THR A 286 49.48 -11.52 -17.24
N LEU A 287 48.93 -12.74 -17.21
CA LEU A 287 49.71 -13.98 -17.19
C LEU A 287 50.46 -14.18 -18.52
N PHE A 288 49.79 -13.97 -19.65
CA PHE A 288 50.42 -14.07 -20.97
C PHE A 288 51.36 -12.89 -21.29
N LYS A 289 51.17 -11.73 -20.66
CA LYS A 289 52.14 -10.62 -20.76
C LYS A 289 53.45 -10.96 -20.05
N HIS A 290 53.40 -11.75 -18.97
CA HIS A 290 54.58 -12.15 -18.21
C HIS A 290 55.34 -13.35 -18.80
N GLU A 291 54.79 -14.02 -19.81
CA GLU A 291 55.46 -15.15 -20.50
C GLU A 291 56.29 -14.68 -21.71
N LYS A 292 56.35 -13.37 -21.96
CA LYS A 292 57.10 -12.75 -23.06
C LYS A 292 58.33 -11.95 -22.62
N ASP A 293 58.69 -11.99 -21.34
CA ASP A 293 59.97 -11.49 -20.81
C ASP A 293 60.86 -12.66 -20.35
#